data_AF-A0A7V2ZFK0-F1
#
_entry.id   AF-A0A7V2ZFK0-F1
#
_cell.length_a   1.000
_cell.length_b   1.000
_cell.length_c   1.000
_cell.angle_alpha   90.00
_cell.angle_beta   90.00
_cell.angle_gamma   90.00
#
_symmetry.space_group_name_H-M   'P 1'
#
loop_
_entity.id
_entity.type
_entity.pdbx_description
1 polymer ?
#
loop_
_entity_poly.entity_id
_entity_poly.type
_entity_poly.pdbx_seq_one_letter_code
_entity_poly.pdbx_strand_id
1 'polypeptide(L)' 'MKNEIKILYEDEDYVIVDKPPNVLTIPDRYDIFLPNLQDILESKYKRIFIV' A
#
# COMPACT_ATOMS: atom_id res chain seq x y z
N MET A 1 -0.68 8.59 16.08
CA MET A 1 -1.07 9.31 14.84
C MET A 1 -1.23 8.24 13.77
N LYS A 2 -2.43 8.12 13.19
CA LYS A 2 -2.76 7.10 12.19
C LYS A 2 -2.30 7.67 10.84
N ASN A 3 -1.22 7.16 10.27
CA ASN A 3 -0.85 7.50 8.89
C ASN A 3 -1.84 6.78 7.97
N GLU A 4 -3.03 7.35 7.82
CA GLU A 4 -4.00 6.86 6.86
C GLU A 4 -3.46 7.06 5.44
N ILE A 5 -3.51 6.00 4.63
CA ILE A 5 -3.12 6.05 3.23
C ILE A 5 -4.16 6.90 2.51
N LYS A 6 -3.73 8.02 1.96
CA LYS A 6 -4.61 8.92 1.20
C LYS A 6 -4.63 8.47 -0.26
N ILE A 7 -5.83 8.20 -0.78
CA ILE A 7 -6.03 7.93 -2.20
C ILE A 7 -6.06 9.26 -2.95
N LEU A 8 -5.20 9.40 -3.96
CA LEU A 8 -5.13 10.55 -4.86
C LEU A 8 -6.00 10.34 -6.10
N TYR A 9 -6.10 9.10 -6.57
CA TYR A 9 -6.90 8.69 -7.73
C TYR A 9 -7.25 7.20 -7.63
N GLU A 10 -8.44 6.82 -8.09
CA GLU A 10 -8.91 5.43 -8.12
C GLU A 10 -9.86 5.25 -9.31
N ASP A 11 -9.61 4.23 -10.14
CA ASP A 11 -10.50 3.75 -11.18
C ASP A 11 -10.57 2.19 -11.14
N GLU A 12 -11.08 1.57 -12.20
CA GLU A 12 -11.23 0.11 -12.28
C GLU A 12 -9.89 -0.64 -12.37
N ASP A 13 -8.84 0.01 -12.86
CA ASP A 13 -7.54 -0.60 -13.17
C ASP A 13 -6.41 -0.10 -12.24
N TYR A 14 -6.50 1.12 -11.75
CA TYR A 14 -5.45 1.82 -11.02
C TYR A 14 -5.94 2.43 -9.70
N VAL A 15 -5.04 2.39 -8.71
CA VAL A 15 -5.14 3.21 -7.51
C VAL A 15 -3.81 3.94 -7.29
N ILE A 16 -3.87 5.25 -7.18
CA ILE A 16 -2.72 6.12 -6.92
C ILE A 16 -2.87 6.63 -5.49
N VAL A 17 -1.87 6.38 -4.66
CA VAL A 17 -1.88 6.75 -3.25
C VAL A 17 -0.74 7.70 -2.92
N ASP A 18 -1.00 8.59 -1.98
CA ASP A 18 0.02 9.39 -1.31
C ASP A 18 0.67 8.51 -0.23
N LYS A 19 1.85 7.97 -0.54
CA LYS A 19 2.54 7.03 0.35
C LYS A 19 3.08 7.77 1.58
N PRO A 20 2.63 7.42 2.80
CA PRO A 20 3.17 8.05 4.00
C PRO A 20 4.65 7.71 4.20
N PRO A 21 5.39 8.56 4.93
CA PRO A 21 6.74 8.24 5.35
C PRO A 21 6.74 6.98 6.24
N ASN A 22 7.84 6.23 6.19
CA ASN A 22 8.08 5.01 6.99
C ASN A 22 7.12 3.84 6.73
N VAL A 23 6.34 3.88 5.64
CA VAL A 23 5.61 2.72 5.13
C VAL A 23 6.30 2.23 3.86
N LEU A 24 6.59 0.93 3.82
CA LEU A 24 7.20 0.30 2.67
C LEU A 24 6.18 0.19 1.53
N THR A 25 6.64 0.13 0.29
CA THR A 25 5.72 -0.10 -0.83
C THR A 25 5.41 -1.59 -0.97
N ILE A 26 6.45 -2.42 -0.87
CA ILE A 26 6.39 -3.89 -0.93
C ILE A 26 6.87 -4.49 0.40
N PRO A 27 6.54 -5.76 0.69
CA PRO A 27 7.02 -6.44 1.90
C PRO A 27 8.54 -6.49 1.97
N ASP A 28 9.07 -6.36 3.18
CA ASP A 28 10.49 -6.58 3.44
C ASP A 28 10.80 -8.09 3.47
N ARG A 29 11.98 -8.48 2.97
CA ARG A 29 12.38 -9.89 2.93
C ARG A 29 12.80 -10.43 4.30
N TYR A 30 13.41 -9.58 5.12
CA TYR A 30 13.96 -9.97 6.42
C TYR A 30 12.91 -9.85 7.52
N ASP A 31 12.11 -8.77 7.49
CA ASP A 31 11.06 -8.54 8.48
C ASP A 31 9.68 -8.39 7.83
N ILE A 32 9.01 -9.54 7.69
CA ILE A 32 7.67 -9.65 7.09
C ILE A 32 6.56 -8.97 7.93
N PHE A 33 6.85 -8.52 9.15
CA PHE A 33 5.87 -7.83 9.99
C PHE A 33 5.86 -6.31 9.78
N LEU A 34 6.81 -5.77 8.99
CA LEU A 34 6.84 -4.36 8.67
C LEU A 34 5.63 -3.96 7.79
N PRO A 35 4.97 -2.83 8.10
CA PRO A 35 3.83 -2.37 7.33
C PRO A 35 4.27 -1.96 5.92
N ASN A 36 3.55 -2.48 4.92
CA ASN A 36 3.77 -2.14 3.53
C ASN A 36 2.44 -1.91 2.79
N LEU A 37 2.49 -1.09 1.73
CA LEU A 37 1.31 -0.72 0.95
C LEU A 37 0.68 -1.93 0.25
N GLN A 38 1.48 -2.88 -0.23
CA GLN A 38 0.96 -4.07 -0.90
C GLN A 38 -0.03 -4.80 0.00
N ASP A 39 0.39 -5.22 1.19
CA ASP A 39 -0.46 -5.97 2.12
C ASP A 39 -1.69 -5.15 2.54
N ILE A 40 -1.51 -3.84 2.76
CA ILE A 40 -2.62 -2.96 3.15
C ILE A 40 -3.64 -2.84 2.01
N LEU A 41 -3.21 -2.68 0.77
CA LEU A 41 -4.09 -2.52 -0.39
C LEU A 41 -4.69 -3.86 -0.84
N GLU A 42 -3.97 -4.97 -0.72
CA GLU A 42 -4.49 -6.31 -0.99
C GLU A 42 -5.67 -6.65 -0.07
N SER A 43 -5.72 -6.12 1.16
CA SER A 43 -6.88 -6.28 2.04
C SER A 43 -8.17 -5.67 1.47
N LYS A 44 -8.07 -4.64 0.62
CA LYS A 44 -9.20 -3.95 -0.04
C LYS A 44 -9.47 -4.51 -1.44
N TYR A 45 -8.42 -4.76 -2.22
CA TYR A 45 -8.52 -5.08 -3.66
C TYR A 45 -8.19 -6.54 -4.01
N LYS A 46 -7.94 -7.40 -3.01
CA LYS A 46 -7.46 -8.79 -3.12
C LYS A 46 -6.05 -8.90 -3.67
N ARG A 47 -5.85 -8.55 -4.94
CA ARG A 47 -4.55 -8.64 -5.60
C ARG A 47 -4.27 -7.33 -6.30
N ILE A 48 -3.16 -6.71 -5.94
CA ILE A 48 -2.67 -5.48 -6.56
C ILE A 48 -1.25 -5.71 -7.06
N PHE A 49 -0.91 -5.06 -8.16
CA PHE A 49 0.46 -5.05 -8.68
C PHE A 49 1.01 -3.63 -8.51
N ILE A 50 2.27 -3.55 -8.09
CA ILE A 50 2.95 -2.28 -7.85
C ILE A 50 3.93 -2.05 -9.01
N VAL A 51 3.88 -0.84 -9.58
CA VAL A 51 4.75 -0.36 -10.67
C VAL A 51 5.75 0.65 -10.11
#